data_AF-A0A7S0T9Z5-F1
#
_entry.id   AF-A0A7S0T9Z5-F1
#
_cell.length_a   1.000
_cell.length_b   1.000
_cell.length_c   1.000
_cell.angle_alpha   90.00
_cell.angle_beta   90.00
_cell.angle_gamma   90.00
#
_symmetry.space_group_name_H-M   'P 1'
#
loop_
_entity.id
_entity.type
_entity.pdbx_description
1 polymer ?
#
loop_
_entity_poly.entity_id
_entity_poly.type
_entity_poly.pdbx_seq_one_letter_code
_entity_poly.pdbx_strand_id
1 'polypeptide(L)'
;DKSYLVQTHHPQRRPSMAKKNKTPKQDEAPKKAKREVKVVKCPSAFPISTKAKKRPRGEDSREEKRSNKDAIKLLDIHETAKEIRAYGAQAFIGKQKRDYEDEKYYQLTGRHKKKNSCPLPLVRGLRRAAEKREKKAREEARKSGIIIPKKQEETDKKSMTDADYRKFGPAPNIGFMKAGVYRVSKNRNKRNGNNRR
;
A
#
# COMPACT_ATOMS: atom_id res chain seq x y z
N ASP A 1 31.06 -73.41 3.49
CA ASP A 1 30.84 -72.44 4.58
C ASP A 1 31.32 -71.04 4.20
N LYS A 2 30.39 -70.14 3.87
CA LYS A 2 30.67 -68.71 3.64
C LYS A 2 29.65 -67.90 4.42
N SER A 3 30.03 -67.48 5.63
CA SER A 3 29.22 -66.61 6.48
C SER A 3 29.44 -65.15 6.08
N TYR A 4 28.38 -64.49 5.59
CA TYR A 4 28.37 -63.05 5.32
C TYR A 4 28.10 -62.28 6.62
N LEU A 5 29.04 -61.39 6.96
CA LEU A 5 28.96 -60.47 8.09
C LEU A 5 28.12 -59.25 7.70
N VAL A 6 26.91 -59.11 8.27
CA VAL A 6 26.04 -57.94 8.07
C VAL A 6 26.47 -56.83 9.01
N GLN A 7 27.12 -55.79 8.50
CA GLN A 7 27.42 -54.55 9.24
C GLN A 7 26.18 -53.64 9.27
N THR A 8 25.52 -53.56 10.43
CA THR A 8 24.46 -52.58 10.68
C THR A 8 25.07 -51.24 11.14
N HIS A 9 24.99 -50.21 10.29
CA HIS A 9 25.37 -48.85 10.67
C HIS A 9 24.37 -48.25 11.65
N HIS A 10 24.82 -47.99 12.88
CA HIS A 10 24.08 -47.18 13.87
C HIS A 10 24.08 -45.69 13.45
N PRO A 11 22.93 -45.00 13.43
CA PRO A 11 22.90 -43.56 13.23
C PRO A 11 23.44 -42.84 14.46
N GLN A 12 24.49 -42.04 14.26
CA GLN A 12 25.05 -41.16 15.28
C GLN A 12 23.97 -40.17 15.77
N ARG A 13 23.56 -40.32 17.04
CA ARG A 13 22.75 -39.35 17.78
C ARG A 13 23.49 -38.01 17.80
N ARG A 14 22.93 -37.00 17.14
CA ARG A 14 23.41 -35.62 17.23
C ARG A 14 23.33 -35.14 18.69
N PRO A 15 24.37 -34.48 19.23
CA PRO A 15 24.30 -33.90 20.56
C PRO A 15 23.23 -32.81 20.59
N SER A 16 22.27 -32.95 21.51
CA SER A 16 21.25 -31.96 21.81
C SER A 16 21.92 -30.71 22.39
N MET A 17 21.83 -29.60 21.66
CA MET A 17 22.27 -28.29 22.14
C MET A 17 21.42 -27.91 23.37
N ALA A 18 22.03 -28.03 24.55
CA ALA A 18 21.46 -27.59 25.81
C ALA A 18 21.14 -26.09 25.72
N LYS A 19 19.85 -25.75 25.74
CA LYS A 19 19.38 -24.36 25.86
C LYS A 19 19.74 -23.86 27.25
N LYS A 20 20.87 -23.15 27.37
CA LYS A 20 21.19 -22.33 28.54
C LYS A 20 20.18 -21.18 28.59
N ASN A 21 19.16 -21.33 29.43
CA ASN A 21 18.34 -20.22 29.91
C ASN A 21 19.22 -19.32 30.78
N LYS A 22 19.96 -18.40 30.15
CA LYS A 22 20.54 -17.23 30.83
C LYS A 22 19.42 -16.24 31.05
N THR A 23 18.85 -16.24 32.26
CA THR A 23 18.16 -15.07 32.79
C THR A 23 19.10 -13.87 32.71
N PRO A 24 18.71 -12.74 32.09
CA PRO A 24 19.55 -11.54 32.11
C PRO A 24 19.65 -11.06 33.56
N LYS A 25 20.86 -11.09 34.11
CA LYS A 25 21.19 -10.31 35.30
C LYS A 25 20.88 -8.85 34.95
N GLN A 26 20.08 -8.21 35.79
CA GLN A 26 19.89 -6.77 35.74
C GLN A 26 21.21 -6.14 36.18
N ASP A 27 22.07 -5.85 35.21
CA ASP A 27 23.21 -4.97 35.44
C ASP A 27 22.62 -3.59 35.74
N GLU A 28 22.80 -3.12 36.98
CA GLU A 28 22.45 -1.77 37.38
C GLU A 28 23.16 -0.78 36.45
N ALA A 29 22.37 -0.08 35.63
CA ALA A 29 22.90 0.92 34.74
C ALA A 29 23.65 1.99 35.56
N PRO A 30 24.88 2.39 35.16
CA PRO A 30 25.61 3.43 35.87
C PRO A 30 24.79 4.73 35.82
N LYS A 31 24.40 5.22 37.02
CA LYS A 31 23.71 6.51 37.18
C LYS A 31 24.63 7.60 36.65
N LYS A 32 24.37 8.08 35.43
CA LYS A 32 25.09 9.18 34.81
C LYS A 32 24.94 10.41 35.71
N ALA A 33 26.06 10.95 36.20
CA ALA A 33 26.08 12.21 36.93
C ALA A 33 25.42 13.30 36.07
N LYS A 34 24.44 14.00 36.65
CA LYS A 34 23.75 15.10 35.97
C LYS A 34 24.75 16.24 35.79
N ARG A 35 25.04 16.62 34.55
CA ARG A 35 25.90 17.77 34.24
C ARG A 35 25.22 19.04 34.78
N GLU A 36 25.99 19.89 35.45
CA GLU A 36 25.51 21.19 35.92
C GLU A 36 25.06 22.04 34.73
N VAL A 37 23.80 22.49 34.78
CA VAL A 37 23.20 23.32 33.74
C VAL A 37 23.62 24.77 34.00
N LYS A 38 24.58 25.26 33.21
CA LYS A 38 24.89 26.70 33.18
C LYS A 38 23.80 27.40 32.37
N VAL A 39 22.95 28.17 33.06
CA VAL A 39 21.96 29.03 32.42
C VAL A 39 22.69 30.27 31.90
N VAL A 40 23.01 30.28 30.61
CA VAL A 40 23.52 31.48 29.93
C VAL A 40 22.32 32.38 29.64
N LYS A 41 22.29 33.56 30.26
CA LYS A 41 21.31 34.61 29.95
C LYS A 41 21.61 35.12 28.54
N CYS A 42 20.79 34.74 27.57
CA CYS A 42 20.85 35.35 26.24
C CYS A 42 20.42 36.83 26.34
N PRO A 43 21.14 37.78 25.73
CA PRO A 43 20.67 39.16 25.62
C PRO A 43 19.31 39.18 24.92
N SER A 44 18.34 39.90 25.50
CA SER A 44 16.92 39.91 25.12
C SER A 44 16.63 40.67 23.83
N ALA A 45 17.52 40.57 22.84
CA ALA A 45 17.35 41.20 21.55
C ALA A 45 18.26 40.51 20.53
N PHE A 46 17.82 39.37 20.00
CA PHE A 46 18.12 39.12 18.60
C PHE A 46 17.46 40.27 17.82
N PRO A 47 18.17 40.99 16.93
CA PRO A 47 17.55 42.01 16.11
C PRO A 47 16.48 41.32 15.26
N ILE A 48 15.23 41.46 15.67
CA ILE A 48 14.08 41.05 14.89
C ILE A 48 14.14 41.92 13.66
N SER A 49 14.62 41.33 12.57
CA SER A 49 14.62 41.93 11.24
C SER A 49 13.16 42.14 10.83
N THR A 50 12.56 43.22 11.29
CA THR A 50 11.24 43.70 10.88
C THR A 50 11.37 44.37 9.52
N LYS A 51 11.75 43.62 8.49
CA LYS A 51 11.44 44.04 7.13
C LYS A 51 9.99 43.65 6.86
N ALA A 52 9.09 44.60 7.08
CA ALA A 52 7.71 44.48 6.64
C ALA A 52 7.69 44.30 5.12
N LYS A 53 7.38 43.07 4.66
CA LYS A 53 7.06 42.80 3.25
C LYS A 53 5.71 43.46 2.95
N LYS A 54 5.72 44.68 2.40
CA LYS A 54 4.55 45.26 1.75
C LYS A 54 4.18 44.36 0.57
N ARG A 55 3.06 43.65 0.66
CA ARG A 55 2.42 43.02 -0.51
C ARG A 55 1.71 44.13 -1.30
N PRO A 56 1.87 44.22 -2.63
CA PRO A 56 1.09 45.15 -3.42
C PRO A 56 -0.38 44.70 -3.40
N ARG A 57 -1.25 45.64 -3.01
CA ARG A 57 -2.70 45.58 -3.14
C ARG A 57 -3.00 45.96 -4.60
N GLY A 58 -3.26 44.96 -5.43
CA GLY A 58 -3.78 45.16 -6.78
C GLY A 58 -5.30 45.32 -6.68
N GLU A 59 -5.76 46.56 -6.76
CA GLU A 59 -7.10 46.89 -7.24
C GLU A 59 -7.00 47.05 -8.76
N ASP A 60 -7.78 46.28 -9.52
CA ASP A 60 -8.66 46.82 -10.57
C ASP A 60 -9.41 45.72 -11.32
N SER A 61 -10.74 45.76 -11.14
CA SER A 61 -11.75 45.77 -12.19
C SER A 61 -11.74 44.69 -13.28
N ARG A 62 -12.61 43.70 -13.11
CA ARG A 62 -13.51 43.30 -14.20
C ARG A 62 -14.86 42.82 -13.67
N GLU A 63 -15.87 43.60 -14.01
CA GLU A 63 -17.29 43.31 -13.81
C GLU A 63 -17.65 41.95 -14.42
N GLU A 64 -18.12 41.02 -13.59
CA GLU A 64 -19.10 40.03 -14.02
C GLU A 64 -20.35 40.23 -13.19
N LYS A 65 -21.34 40.89 -13.79
CA LYS A 65 -22.73 40.91 -13.34
C LYS A 65 -23.26 39.48 -13.35
N ARG A 66 -23.05 38.72 -12.27
CA ARG A 66 -23.79 37.49 -12.01
C ARG A 66 -25.08 37.89 -11.33
N SER A 67 -26.17 37.71 -12.06
CA SER A 67 -27.53 37.93 -11.63
C SER A 67 -27.80 37.40 -10.21
N ASN A 68 -28.31 38.26 -9.34
CA ASN A 68 -28.80 37.99 -7.98
C ASN A 68 -30.03 37.06 -7.92
N LYS A 69 -30.08 35.98 -8.73
CA LYS A 69 -31.14 34.96 -8.67
C LYS A 69 -30.79 33.75 -7.79
N ASP A 70 -29.65 33.79 -7.10
CA ASP A 70 -29.11 32.64 -6.35
C ASP A 70 -29.25 32.76 -4.82
N ALA A 71 -30.02 33.75 -4.32
CA ALA A 71 -30.10 34.05 -2.89
C ALA A 71 -30.71 32.94 -2.01
N ILE A 72 -31.30 31.88 -2.59
CA ILE A 72 -31.70 30.66 -1.87
C ILE A 72 -31.57 29.45 -2.79
N LYS A 73 -30.43 29.27 -3.48
CA LYS A 73 -30.10 27.91 -3.93
C LYS A 73 -29.72 27.13 -2.68
N LEU A 74 -30.54 26.15 -2.29
CA LEU A 74 -30.12 25.10 -1.35
C LEU A 74 -28.73 24.67 -1.82
N LEU A 75 -27.70 24.95 -1.01
CA LEU A 75 -26.34 24.54 -1.31
C LEU A 75 -26.38 23.04 -1.55
N ASP A 76 -26.14 22.60 -2.78
CA ASP A 76 -26.06 21.17 -3.05
C ASP A 76 -24.88 20.64 -2.23
N ILE A 77 -25.21 19.78 -1.27
CA ILE A 77 -24.24 19.18 -0.35
C ILE A 77 -23.15 18.47 -1.16
N HIS A 78 -23.49 17.93 -2.33
CA HIS A 78 -22.53 17.29 -3.21
C HIS A 78 -21.60 18.27 -3.92
N GLU A 79 -22.10 19.41 -4.38
CA GLU A 79 -21.26 20.45 -5.01
C GLU A 79 -20.35 21.11 -3.99
N THR A 80 -20.89 21.50 -2.84
CA THR A 80 -20.11 22.07 -1.73
C THR A 80 -19.07 21.08 -1.19
N ALA A 81 -19.39 19.79 -1.06
CA ALA A 81 -18.40 18.79 -0.68
C ALA A 81 -17.29 18.60 -1.73
N LYS A 82 -17.62 18.68 -3.04
CA LYS A 82 -16.63 18.68 -4.11
C LYS A 82 -15.74 19.91 -4.03
N GLU A 83 -16.32 21.07 -3.74
CA GLU A 83 -15.61 22.34 -3.62
C GLU A 83 -14.68 22.36 -2.39
N ILE A 84 -15.17 21.94 -1.22
CA ILE A 84 -14.37 21.80 0.00
C ILE A 84 -13.23 20.80 -0.22
N ARG A 85 -13.48 19.70 -0.94
CA ARG A 85 -12.42 18.75 -1.31
C ARG A 85 -11.40 19.38 -2.27
N ALA A 86 -11.84 20.19 -3.23
CA ALA A 86 -10.96 20.87 -4.17
C ALA A 86 -10.13 21.99 -3.50
N TYR A 87 -10.75 22.80 -2.63
CA TYR A 87 -10.08 23.84 -1.85
C TYR A 87 -9.14 23.26 -0.80
N GLY A 88 -9.57 22.20 -0.11
CA GLY A 88 -8.70 21.40 0.75
C GLY A 88 -7.50 20.84 -0.02
N ALA A 89 -7.70 20.50 -1.30
CA ALA A 89 -6.61 20.02 -2.15
C ALA A 89 -5.63 21.10 -2.62
N GLN A 90 -6.05 22.36 -2.73
CA GLN A 90 -5.15 23.48 -3.03
C GLN A 90 -4.25 23.87 -1.85
N ALA A 91 -4.68 23.61 -0.62
CA ALA A 91 -3.91 23.89 0.59
C ALA A 91 -2.94 22.76 0.98
N PHE A 92 -2.79 21.71 0.17
CA PHE A 92 -1.87 20.62 0.50
C PHE A 92 -0.42 21.10 0.52
N ILE A 93 0.27 20.83 1.63
CA ILE A 93 1.68 21.16 1.83
C ILE A 93 2.49 19.86 1.93
N GLY A 94 3.71 19.88 1.36
CA GLY A 94 4.68 18.80 1.53
C GLY A 94 4.23 17.46 0.96
N LYS A 95 4.09 16.45 1.84
CA LYS A 95 3.74 15.07 1.45
C LYS A 95 2.33 14.97 0.85
N GLN A 96 1.36 15.70 1.42
CA GLN A 96 -0.02 15.69 0.94
C GLN A 96 -0.13 16.18 -0.50
N LYS A 97 0.66 17.19 -0.87
CA LYS A 97 0.69 17.73 -2.23
C LYS A 97 1.20 16.68 -3.23
N ARG A 98 2.25 15.96 -2.86
CA ARG A 98 2.82 14.88 -3.70
C ARG A 98 1.84 13.73 -3.89
N ASP A 99 1.20 13.30 -2.80
CA ASP A 99 0.19 12.22 -2.85
C ASP A 99 -0.99 12.63 -3.76
N TYR A 100 -1.47 13.87 -3.64
CA TYR A 100 -2.52 14.41 -4.50
C TYR A 100 -2.12 14.53 -5.98
N GLU A 101 -0.91 15.00 -6.27
CA GLU A 101 -0.38 15.05 -7.64
C GLU A 101 -0.21 13.65 -8.25
N ASP A 102 0.14 12.65 -7.44
CA ASP A 102 0.24 11.25 -7.85
C ASP A 102 -1.13 10.65 -8.14
N GLU A 103 -2.14 10.94 -7.31
CA GLU A 103 -3.53 10.55 -7.54
C GLU A 103 -4.10 11.21 -8.80
N LYS A 104 -3.88 12.51 -8.98
CA LYS A 104 -4.31 13.25 -10.17
C LYS A 104 -3.65 12.69 -11.42
N TYR A 105 -2.37 12.35 -11.34
CA TYR A 105 -1.65 11.69 -12.44
C TYR A 105 -2.26 10.32 -12.77
N TYR A 106 -2.58 9.51 -11.76
CA TYR A 106 -3.22 8.22 -11.94
C TYR A 106 -4.61 8.34 -12.57
N GLN A 107 -5.42 9.30 -12.11
CA GLN A 107 -6.76 9.55 -12.67
C GLN A 107 -6.70 9.95 -14.15
N LEU A 108 -5.71 10.77 -14.54
CA LEU A 108 -5.56 11.23 -15.92
C LEU A 108 -4.96 10.17 -16.84
N THR A 109 -3.99 9.39 -16.35
CA THR A 109 -3.18 8.49 -17.22
C THR A 109 -3.54 7.01 -17.06
N GLY A 110 -4.26 6.64 -15.99
CA GLY A 110 -4.47 5.26 -15.57
C GLY A 110 -3.18 4.55 -15.14
N ARG A 111 -2.06 5.27 -14.97
CA ARG A 111 -0.75 4.72 -14.68
C ARG A 111 -0.19 5.33 -13.40
N HIS A 112 0.52 4.52 -12.62
CA HIS A 112 1.28 5.03 -11.48
C HIS A 112 2.64 5.57 -11.95
N LYS A 113 3.14 6.62 -11.28
CA LYS A 113 4.50 7.12 -11.50
C LYS A 113 5.52 6.02 -11.16
N LYS A 114 6.64 6.02 -11.88
CA LYS A 114 7.72 5.06 -11.68
C LYS A 114 8.32 5.25 -10.28
N LYS A 115 8.36 4.16 -9.51
CA LYS A 115 9.00 4.14 -8.19
C LYS A 115 10.50 3.88 -8.34
N ASN A 116 11.28 4.34 -7.36
CA ASN A 116 12.70 4.01 -7.30
C ASN A 116 12.89 2.50 -7.20
N SER A 117 13.92 2.00 -7.89
CA SER A 117 14.24 0.58 -7.86
C SER A 117 14.70 0.17 -6.47
N CYS A 118 14.00 -0.80 -5.87
CA CYS A 118 14.37 -1.39 -4.59
C CYS A 118 14.63 -2.89 -4.77
N PRO A 119 15.65 -3.45 -4.09
CA PRO A 119 15.90 -4.89 -4.11
C PRO A 119 14.66 -5.72 -3.72
N LEU A 120 14.38 -6.77 -4.49
CA LEU A 120 13.20 -7.62 -4.30
C LEU A 120 13.05 -8.20 -2.89
N PRO A 121 14.11 -8.67 -2.20
CA PRO A 121 13.97 -9.18 -0.84
C PRO A 121 13.41 -8.14 0.14
N LEU A 122 13.83 -6.88 0.00
CA LEU A 122 13.34 -5.77 0.83
C LEU A 122 11.87 -5.47 0.55
N VAL A 123 11.49 -5.34 -0.72
CA VAL A 123 10.10 -5.07 -1.13
C VAL A 123 9.17 -6.19 -0.64
N ARG A 124 9.60 -7.46 -0.76
CA ARG A 124 8.86 -8.62 -0.26
C ARG A 124 8.72 -8.60 1.26
N GLY A 125 9.78 -8.22 1.99
CA GLY A 125 9.74 -8.06 3.44
C GLY A 125 8.76 -6.99 3.90
N LEU A 126 8.81 -5.81 3.29
CA LEU A 126 7.91 -4.69 3.59
C LEU A 126 6.45 -5.05 3.32
N ARG A 127 6.16 -5.70 2.18
CA ARG A 127 4.81 -6.16 1.85
C ARG A 127 4.27 -7.15 2.87
N ARG A 128 5.06 -8.18 3.23
CA ARG A 128 4.67 -9.16 4.28
C ARG A 128 4.43 -8.50 5.63
N ALA A 129 5.24 -7.50 6.00
CA ALA A 129 5.07 -6.78 7.26
C ALA A 129 3.79 -5.94 7.27
N ALA A 130 3.48 -5.27 6.16
CA ALA A 130 2.24 -4.50 6.00
C ALA A 130 1.01 -5.40 6.08
N GLU A 131 0.99 -6.52 5.36
CA GLU A 131 -0.09 -7.50 5.38
C GLU A 131 -0.33 -8.07 6.79
N LYS A 132 0.74 -8.37 7.53
CA LYS A 132 0.62 -8.80 8.93
C LYS A 132 -0.01 -7.75 9.83
N ARG A 133 0.34 -6.47 9.67
CA ARG A 133 -0.24 -5.36 10.44
C ARG A 133 -1.71 -5.15 10.10
N GLU A 134 -2.07 -5.17 8.81
CA GLU A 134 -3.47 -5.04 8.38
C GLU A 134 -4.32 -6.22 8.88
N LYS A 135 -3.80 -7.45 8.84
CA LYS A 135 -4.50 -8.62 9.38
C LYS A 135 -4.75 -8.47 10.89
N LYS A 136 -3.73 -8.08 11.65
CA LYS A 136 -3.85 -7.84 13.11
C LYS A 136 -4.89 -6.76 13.42
N ALA A 137 -4.82 -5.62 12.72
CA ALA A 137 -5.78 -4.53 12.91
C ALA A 137 -7.22 -4.95 12.57
N ARG A 138 -7.40 -5.78 11.53
CA ARG A 138 -8.72 -6.30 11.15
C ARG A 138 -9.27 -7.29 12.18
N GLU A 139 -8.42 -8.13 12.78
CA GLU A 139 -8.81 -9.03 13.86
C GLU A 139 -9.17 -8.26 15.14
N GLU A 140 -8.41 -7.23 15.50
CA GLU A 140 -8.71 -6.35 16.64
C GLU A 140 -10.04 -5.62 16.45
N ALA A 141 -10.27 -5.04 15.26
CA ALA A 141 -11.55 -4.42 14.92
C ALA A 141 -12.72 -5.41 14.96
N ARG A 142 -12.50 -6.65 14.49
CA ARG A 142 -13.52 -7.71 14.57
C ARG A 142 -13.83 -8.07 16.03
N LYS A 143 -12.81 -8.14 16.89
CA LYS A 143 -12.97 -8.42 18.32
C LYS A 143 -13.69 -7.28 19.06
N SER A 144 -13.46 -6.03 18.66
CA SER A 144 -14.14 -4.86 19.23
C SER A 144 -15.53 -4.59 18.63
N GLY A 145 -15.97 -5.40 17.67
CA GLY A 145 -17.27 -5.20 16.99
C GLY A 145 -17.31 -4.05 15.99
N ILE A 146 -16.15 -3.48 15.63
CA ILE A 146 -16.06 -2.40 14.63
C ILE A 146 -16.23 -2.99 13.22
N ILE A 147 -17.26 -2.55 12.51
CA ILE A 147 -17.52 -2.95 11.12
C ILE A 147 -16.62 -2.13 10.18
N ILE A 148 -15.55 -2.75 9.71
CA ILE A 148 -14.69 -2.16 8.67
C ILE A 148 -15.27 -2.49 7.29
N PRO A 149 -15.49 -1.49 6.40
CA PRO A 149 -15.95 -1.75 5.04
C PRO A 149 -14.98 -2.69 4.32
N LYS A 150 -15.53 -3.71 3.65
CA LYS A 150 -14.72 -4.65 2.87
C LYS A 150 -14.08 -3.89 1.71
N LYS A 151 -12.75 -3.74 1.73
CA LYS A 151 -12.01 -3.35 0.53
C LYS A 151 -12.30 -4.41 -0.55
N GLN A 152 -12.67 -3.98 -1.74
CA GLN A 152 -12.69 -4.89 -2.89
C GLN A 152 -11.27 -5.46 -3.02
N GLU A 153 -11.15 -6.79 -2.98
CA GLU A 153 -9.87 -7.42 -3.30
C GLU A 153 -9.59 -7.03 -4.74
N GLU A 154 -8.58 -6.17 -4.95
CA GLU A 154 -8.06 -5.90 -6.29
C GLU A 154 -7.78 -7.27 -6.89
N THR A 155 -8.55 -7.63 -7.93
CA THR A 155 -8.36 -8.85 -8.70
C THR A 155 -7.10 -8.68 -9.55
N ASP A 156 -5.98 -8.41 -8.90
CA ASP A 156 -4.67 -8.46 -9.47
C ASP A 156 -4.45 -9.89 -9.88
N LYS A 157 -4.71 -10.14 -11.16
CA LYS A 157 -4.24 -11.26 -11.99
C LYS A 157 -3.45 -12.27 -11.16
N LYS A 158 -4.16 -13.14 -10.43
CA LYS A 158 -3.55 -14.35 -9.86
C LYS A 158 -3.06 -15.11 -11.08
N SER A 159 -1.77 -14.96 -11.41
CA SER A 159 -1.11 -15.86 -12.33
C SER A 159 -1.43 -17.25 -11.84
N MET A 160 -2.02 -18.10 -12.69
CA MET A 160 -2.39 -19.45 -12.31
C MET A 160 -1.26 -20.07 -11.50
N THR A 161 -1.59 -20.55 -10.30
CA THR A 161 -0.59 -21.25 -9.49
C THR A 161 -0.19 -22.53 -10.21
N ASP A 162 1.01 -23.05 -9.96
CA ASP A 162 1.46 -24.32 -10.57
C ASP A 162 0.47 -25.47 -10.28
N ALA A 163 -0.21 -25.43 -9.13
CA ALA A 163 -1.29 -26.35 -8.80
C ALA A 163 -2.50 -26.22 -9.74
N ASP A 164 -2.88 -25.00 -10.12
CA ASP A 164 -3.93 -24.76 -11.10
C ASP A 164 -3.45 -25.19 -12.50
N TYR A 165 -2.18 -24.98 -12.85
CA TYR A 165 -1.62 -25.40 -14.14
C TYR A 165 -1.65 -26.92 -14.30
N ARG A 166 -1.32 -27.69 -13.25
CA ARG A 166 -1.45 -29.16 -13.26
C ARG A 166 -2.90 -29.63 -13.37
N LYS A 167 -3.84 -28.89 -12.77
CA LYS A 167 -5.26 -29.24 -12.77
C LYS A 167 -5.94 -29.01 -14.11
N PHE A 168 -5.56 -27.95 -14.82
CA PHE A 168 -6.20 -27.55 -16.08
C PHE A 168 -5.35 -27.82 -17.32
N GLY A 169 -4.07 -28.17 -17.15
CA GLY A 169 -3.12 -28.41 -18.23
C GLY A 169 -2.84 -27.16 -19.07
N PRO A 170 -1.95 -27.25 -20.08
CA PRO A 170 -1.86 -26.25 -21.12
C PRO A 170 -3.22 -26.20 -21.87
N ALA A 171 -4.04 -25.21 -21.55
CA ALA A 171 -5.34 -25.06 -22.19
C ALA A 171 -5.14 -24.80 -23.70
N PRO A 172 -5.77 -25.58 -24.59
CA PRO A 172 -5.66 -25.33 -26.03
C PRO A 172 -6.24 -23.96 -26.37
N ASN A 173 -5.51 -23.18 -27.18
CA ASN A 173 -5.83 -21.78 -27.50
C ASN A 173 -7.24 -21.52 -28.07
N ILE A 174 -7.98 -22.55 -28.48
CA ILE A 174 -9.21 -22.45 -29.29
C ILE A 174 -10.47 -23.02 -28.57
N GLY A 175 -10.33 -23.70 -27.43
CA GLY A 175 -11.46 -24.32 -26.72
C GLY A 175 -11.04 -25.01 -25.42
N PHE A 176 -11.94 -25.74 -24.78
CA PHE A 176 -11.62 -26.55 -23.61
C PHE A 176 -12.18 -27.96 -23.76
N MET A 177 -11.41 -28.96 -23.34
CA MET A 177 -11.91 -30.34 -23.20
C MET A 177 -12.71 -30.44 -21.91
N LYS A 178 -13.96 -30.93 -21.99
CA LYS A 178 -14.78 -31.27 -20.82
C LYS A 178 -15.24 -32.71 -20.94
N ALA A 179 -14.77 -33.57 -20.02
CA ALA A 179 -15.10 -35.00 -19.99
C ALA A 179 -14.83 -35.72 -21.33
N GLY A 180 -13.63 -35.54 -21.89
CA GLY A 180 -13.24 -36.14 -23.17
C GLY A 180 -13.82 -35.45 -24.42
N VAL A 181 -14.78 -34.54 -24.26
CA VAL A 181 -15.42 -33.84 -25.39
C VAL A 181 -14.81 -32.45 -25.55
N TYR A 182 -14.29 -32.16 -26.75
CA TYR A 182 -13.79 -30.84 -27.11
C TYR A 182 -14.97 -29.86 -27.30
N ARG A 183 -15.02 -28.82 -26.46
CA ARG A 183 -16.06 -27.78 -26.51
C ARG A 183 -15.45 -26.46 -26.98
N VAL A 184 -16.00 -25.91 -28.05
CA VAL A 184 -15.65 -24.59 -28.58
C VAL A 184 -16.70 -23.57 -28.12
N SER A 185 -16.25 -22.40 -27.68
CA SER A 185 -17.16 -21.32 -27.31
C SER A 185 -17.97 -20.85 -28.53
N LYS A 186 -19.30 -20.82 -28.41
CA LYS A 186 -20.24 -20.42 -29.49
C LYS A 186 -19.90 -19.05 -30.10
N ASN A 187 -19.27 -18.16 -29.33
CA ASN A 187 -18.90 -16.81 -29.79
C ASN A 187 -17.70 -16.80 -30.76
N ARG A 188 -16.87 -17.85 -30.80
CA ARG A 188 -15.78 -17.96 -31.79
C ARG A 188 -16.21 -18.63 -33.10
N ASN A 189 -17.17 -19.55 -33.07
CA ASN A 189 -17.66 -20.22 -34.28
C ASN A 189 -18.34 -19.24 -35.27
N LYS A 190 -18.92 -18.12 -34.80
CA LYS A 190 -19.47 -17.09 -35.69
C LYS A 190 -18.43 -16.39 -36.56
N ARG A 191 -17.15 -16.30 -36.12
CA ARG A 191 -16.10 -15.63 -36.91
C ARG A 191 -15.58 -16.46 -38.08
N ASN A 192 -15.61 -17.79 -37.98
CA ASN A 192 -15.10 -18.68 -39.03
C ASN A 192 -16.19 -19.10 -40.04
N GLY A 193 -17.47 -18.84 -39.75
CA GLY A 193 -18.59 -19.19 -40.63
C GLY A 193 -18.83 -18.22 -41.79
N ASN A 194 -18.23 -17.03 -41.78
CA ASN A 194 -18.48 -16.00 -42.79
C ASN A 194 -17.57 -16.09 -44.04
N ASN A 195 -16.64 -17.05 -44.11
CA ASN A 195 -15.76 -17.25 -45.27
C ASN A 195 -16.16 -18.46 -46.15
N ARG A 196 -17.42 -18.91 -46.05
CA ARG A 196 -17.99 -19.88 -46.99
C ARG A 196 -19.23 -19.29 -47.66
N ARG A 197 -18.99 -18.40 -48.61
CA ARG A 197 -19.81 -18.16 -49.80
C ARG A 197 -18.94 -17.48 -50.84
#